data_AF-A0A9W8WBZ1-F1
#
_entry.id   AF-A0A9W8WBZ1-F1
#
_cell.length_a   1.000
_cell.length_b   1.000
_cell.length_c   1.000
_cell.angle_alpha   90.00
_cell.angle_beta   90.00
_cell.angle_gamma   90.00
#
_symmetry.space_group_name_H-M   'P 1'
#
loop_
_entity.id
_entity.type
_entity.pdbx_description
1 polymer ?
#
loop_
_entity_poly.entity_id
_entity_poly.type
_entity_poly.pdbx_seq_one_letter_code
_entity_poly.pdbx_strand_id
1 'polypeptide(L)'
;MAADKASLPIVDFVRLRDPNTKQEELKLSNMPYQPQNTVRDVYKMLPGLFALPSEKKEAVAMVKSPAFVGYTKLGAETTAGATDMREQFDFGTVTENMWKEGQPQWHRMEGPSEFPDYPGCEALLRRYLSEMTDLSNEFLGYVGESLSLPSDVFDPFKHIMHRLKLVKYPQCPPGSVGVGPHKDSVGLFTFLSQDTVGGLQVLSKDGEWIEAPPIDGSFIINVQQGFEAITGGVCPATTHRVIAPTSTTRYSVPFFQGINPSLTLDQLKSAAAHIVSKVPVSDDAKKRAVDVPSEYLSPLFSCLGEAYLRNRVISHPDVGQKWYPDLYTKYSQQKLV
;
A
#
# COMPACT_ATOMS: atom_id res chain seq x y z
N MET A 1 19.83 -1.45 23.86
CA MET A 1 20.90 -1.48 22.82
C MET A 1 20.51 -0.47 21.77
N ALA A 2 21.42 0.43 21.36
CA ALA A 2 21.14 1.32 20.24
C ALA A 2 21.05 0.47 18.98
N ALA A 3 19.89 0.47 18.32
CA ALA A 3 19.73 -0.19 17.02
C ALA A 3 20.76 0.39 16.05
N ASP A 4 21.45 -0.48 15.32
CA ASP A 4 22.36 -0.08 14.26
C ASP A 4 21.58 0.78 13.25
N LYS A 5 21.92 2.07 13.19
CA LYS A 5 21.19 3.08 12.40
C LYS A 5 21.19 2.79 10.90
N ALA A 6 21.98 1.83 10.44
CA ALA A 6 22.15 1.45 9.05
C ALA A 6 21.22 0.33 8.56
N SER A 7 20.44 -0.31 9.44
CA SER A 7 19.61 -1.47 9.08
C SER A 7 18.14 -1.28 9.44
N LEU A 8 17.26 -1.82 8.59
CA LEU A 8 15.83 -1.88 8.91
C LEU A 8 15.63 -2.88 10.06
N PRO A 9 14.81 -2.54 11.06
CA PRO A 9 14.58 -3.44 12.17
C PRO A 9 13.73 -4.65 11.75
N ILE A 10 13.93 -5.76 12.46
CA ILE A 10 13.34 -7.08 12.17
C ILE A 10 12.68 -7.60 13.46
N VAL A 11 11.43 -8.04 13.35
CA VAL A 11 10.59 -8.62 14.43
C VAL A 11 10.00 -9.97 14.05
N ASP A 12 10.25 -10.97 14.87
CA ASP A 12 9.73 -12.31 14.63
C ASP A 12 8.23 -12.39 14.97
N PHE A 13 7.38 -12.58 13.96
CA PHE A 13 5.94 -12.72 14.18
C PHE A 13 5.55 -13.99 14.94
N VAL A 14 6.36 -15.05 14.88
CA VAL A 14 6.13 -16.26 15.68
C VAL A 14 6.28 -15.92 17.15
N ARG A 15 7.27 -15.09 17.50
CA ARG A 15 7.47 -14.59 18.87
C ARG A 15 6.37 -13.64 19.33
N LEU A 16 5.66 -12.96 18.42
CA LEU A 16 4.50 -12.14 18.79
C LEU A 16 3.25 -12.96 19.13
N ARG A 17 3.11 -14.12 18.50
CA ARG A 17 2.02 -15.06 18.80
C ARG A 17 2.24 -15.82 20.10
N ASP A 18 3.48 -15.95 20.56
CA ASP A 18 3.81 -16.58 21.84
C ASP A 18 3.67 -15.57 23.00
N PRO A 19 2.75 -15.79 23.95
CA PRO A 19 2.56 -14.91 25.11
C PRO A 19 3.82 -14.65 25.94
N ASN A 20 4.78 -15.58 25.94
CA ASN A 20 6.01 -15.47 26.73
C ASN A 20 7.03 -14.52 26.09
N THR A 21 7.06 -14.42 24.76
CA THR A 21 8.02 -13.59 24.03
C THR A 21 7.40 -12.31 23.49
N LYS A 22 6.07 -12.24 23.40
CA LYS A 22 5.33 -11.11 22.83
C LYS A 22 5.73 -9.75 23.39
N GLN A 23 5.87 -9.63 24.71
CA GLN A 23 6.20 -8.34 25.34
C GLN A 23 7.64 -7.87 25.08
N GLU A 24 8.56 -8.79 24.82
CA GLU A 24 9.92 -8.44 24.38
C GLU A 24 9.89 -8.02 22.92
N GLU A 25 9.14 -8.76 22.12
CA GLU A 25 9.06 -8.57 20.68
C GLU A 25 8.30 -7.28 20.30
N LEU A 26 7.25 -6.91 21.04
CA LEU A 26 6.53 -5.63 20.87
C LEU A 26 7.40 -4.39 21.15
N LYS A 27 8.49 -4.53 21.93
CA LYS A 27 9.45 -3.43 22.19
C LYS A 27 10.40 -3.21 21.02
N LEU A 28 10.50 -4.17 20.11
CA LEU A 28 11.25 -4.06 18.87
C LEU A 28 10.30 -3.57 17.79
N SER A 29 10.77 -2.66 16.94
CA SER A 29 9.95 -2.13 15.84
C SER A 29 10.04 -3.06 14.61
N ASN A 30 8.94 -3.75 14.25
CA ASN A 30 8.55 -4.22 12.89
C ASN A 30 9.12 -5.53 12.28
N MET A 31 8.26 -6.25 11.51
CA MET A 31 8.03 -7.71 11.61
C MET A 31 8.15 -8.56 10.33
N PRO A 32 8.91 -9.67 10.30
CA PRO A 32 8.69 -10.82 9.42
C PRO A 32 7.69 -11.88 9.91
N TYR A 33 6.67 -12.13 9.08
CA TYR A 33 6.15 -13.48 8.82
C TYR A 33 5.49 -13.55 7.46
N GLN A 34 5.88 -14.54 6.67
CA GLN A 34 5.27 -14.86 5.38
C GLN A 34 4.46 -16.16 5.43
N PRO A 35 3.28 -16.23 4.80
CA PRO A 35 2.70 -17.48 4.31
C PRO A 35 3.62 -18.09 3.24
N GLN A 36 4.63 -18.83 3.67
CA GLN A 36 5.78 -19.21 2.81
C GLN A 36 5.39 -19.94 1.53
N ASN A 37 4.37 -20.80 1.58
CA ASN A 37 3.95 -21.58 0.40
C ASN A 37 3.26 -20.73 -0.66
N THR A 38 2.27 -19.92 -0.27
CA THR A 38 1.48 -19.10 -1.20
C THR A 38 2.34 -18.01 -1.84
N VAL A 39 3.19 -17.34 -1.07
CA VAL A 39 4.15 -16.35 -1.59
C VAL A 39 5.05 -17.01 -2.64
N ARG A 40 5.69 -18.14 -2.32
CA ARG A 40 6.55 -18.87 -3.25
C ARG A 40 5.81 -19.26 -4.54
N ASP A 41 4.58 -19.74 -4.42
CA ASP A 41 3.79 -20.17 -5.58
C ASP A 41 3.38 -18.98 -6.45
N VAL A 42 3.10 -17.80 -5.87
CA VAL A 42 2.93 -16.55 -6.61
C VAL A 42 4.21 -16.21 -7.38
N TYR A 43 5.38 -16.22 -6.73
CA TYR A 43 6.66 -15.92 -7.40
C TYR A 43 6.99 -16.90 -8.53
N LYS A 44 6.68 -18.19 -8.40
CA LYS A 44 6.81 -19.17 -9.48
C LYS A 44 5.93 -18.85 -10.70
N MET A 45 4.76 -18.28 -10.47
CA MET A 45 3.82 -17.90 -11.53
C MET A 45 4.27 -16.63 -12.28
N LEU A 46 4.89 -15.66 -11.61
CA LEU A 46 5.15 -14.33 -12.17
C LEU A 46 5.86 -14.33 -13.54
N PRO A 47 6.95 -15.09 -13.77
CA PRO A 47 7.62 -15.07 -15.07
C PRO A 47 6.71 -15.51 -16.22
N GLY A 48 5.93 -16.57 -16.01
CA GLY A 48 4.98 -17.07 -17.01
C GLY A 48 3.81 -16.10 -17.23
N LEU A 49 3.30 -15.51 -16.15
CA LEU A 49 2.22 -14.53 -16.20
C LEU A 49 2.62 -13.27 -17.00
N PHE A 50 3.80 -12.71 -16.73
CA PHE A 50 4.29 -11.52 -17.44
C PHE A 50 4.78 -11.83 -18.87
N ALA A 51 5.07 -13.10 -19.18
CA ALA A 51 5.42 -13.56 -20.53
C ALA A 51 4.20 -13.82 -21.43
N LEU A 52 2.97 -13.70 -20.91
CA LEU A 52 1.76 -13.78 -21.74
C LEU A 52 1.82 -12.81 -22.93
N PRO A 53 1.25 -13.17 -24.10
CA PRO A 53 1.11 -12.25 -25.22
C PRO A 53 0.41 -10.95 -24.79
N SER A 54 0.82 -9.82 -25.37
CA SER A 54 0.27 -8.50 -25.01
C SER A 54 -1.26 -8.48 -25.10
N GLU A 55 -1.85 -9.11 -26.11
CA GLU A 55 -3.31 -9.24 -26.25
C GLU A 55 -3.98 -9.82 -25.00
N LYS A 56 -3.42 -10.89 -24.41
CA LYS A 56 -3.97 -11.51 -23.20
C LYS A 56 -3.82 -10.63 -21.97
N LYS A 57 -2.75 -9.84 -21.87
CA LYS A 57 -2.56 -8.89 -20.76
C LYS A 57 -3.46 -7.67 -20.92
N GLU A 58 -3.58 -7.15 -22.14
CA GLU A 58 -4.45 -6.03 -22.48
C GLU A 58 -5.94 -6.39 -22.44
N ALA A 59 -6.30 -7.67 -22.56
CA ALA A 59 -7.65 -8.17 -22.33
C ALA A 59 -8.18 -7.71 -20.96
N VAL A 60 -7.31 -7.67 -19.94
CA VAL A 60 -7.60 -7.25 -18.56
C VAL A 60 -6.99 -5.88 -18.21
N ALA A 61 -6.74 -5.01 -19.19
CA ALA A 61 -6.16 -3.68 -18.98
C ALA A 61 -6.93 -2.84 -17.96
N MET A 62 -6.23 -2.07 -17.12
CA MET A 62 -6.83 -1.25 -16.07
C MET A 62 -7.86 -0.24 -16.59
N VAL A 63 -7.65 0.32 -17.77
CA VAL A 63 -8.62 1.21 -18.46
C VAL A 63 -9.98 0.56 -18.71
N LYS A 64 -10.12 -0.77 -18.58
CA LYS A 64 -11.39 -1.49 -18.68
C LYS A 64 -12.12 -1.62 -17.34
N SER A 65 -11.53 -1.19 -16.23
CA SER A 65 -12.12 -1.25 -14.90
C SER A 65 -12.30 0.15 -14.30
N PRO A 66 -13.53 0.54 -13.91
CA PRO A 66 -13.72 1.78 -13.14
C PRO A 66 -13.13 1.67 -11.72
N ALA A 67 -12.79 0.46 -11.26
CA ALA A 67 -12.24 0.22 -9.94
C ALA A 67 -10.71 0.38 -9.84
N PHE A 68 -10.05 0.80 -10.94
CA PHE A 68 -8.59 0.94 -11.01
C PHE A 68 -7.85 -0.37 -10.66
N VAL A 69 -8.37 -1.50 -11.15
CA VAL A 69 -7.73 -2.83 -11.14
C VAL A 69 -7.50 -3.30 -12.57
N GLY A 70 -6.50 -4.14 -12.78
CA GLY A 70 -6.16 -4.69 -14.09
C GLY A 70 -4.69 -4.47 -14.46
N TYR A 71 -4.37 -4.74 -15.71
CA TYR A 71 -3.02 -4.64 -16.26
C TYR A 71 -2.63 -3.20 -16.63
N THR A 72 -1.40 -2.82 -16.26
CA THR A 72 -0.74 -1.58 -16.66
C THR A 72 0.57 -1.92 -17.38
N LYS A 73 0.69 -1.42 -18.62
CA LYS A 73 1.86 -1.66 -19.48
C LYS A 73 3.12 -0.99 -18.94
N LEU A 74 4.28 -1.49 -19.39
CA LEU A 74 5.58 -0.93 -19.05
C LEU A 74 5.66 0.58 -19.36
N GLY A 75 6.08 1.38 -18.37
CA GLY A 75 6.28 2.81 -18.55
C GLY A 75 5.00 3.64 -18.71
N ALA A 76 3.84 3.09 -18.35
CA ALA A 76 2.57 3.83 -18.42
C ALA A 76 2.32 4.77 -17.24
N GLU A 77 2.96 4.54 -16.09
CA GLU A 77 2.79 5.35 -14.89
C GLU A 77 3.94 6.34 -14.71
N THR A 78 3.63 7.47 -14.06
CA THR A 78 4.57 8.53 -13.75
C THR A 78 4.50 8.84 -12.27
N THR A 79 5.62 8.74 -11.56
CA THR A 79 5.75 9.13 -10.15
C THR A 79 6.72 10.29 -10.02
N ALA A 80 6.32 11.34 -9.29
CA ALA A 80 7.13 12.55 -9.08
C ALA A 80 7.69 13.18 -10.39
N GLY A 81 6.93 13.07 -11.49
CA GLY A 81 7.31 13.64 -12.80
C GLY A 81 8.25 12.77 -13.66
N ALA A 82 8.62 11.57 -13.21
CA ALA A 82 9.43 10.62 -13.97
C ALA A 82 8.63 9.35 -14.32
N THR A 83 8.89 8.77 -15.50
CA THR A 83 8.27 7.50 -15.92
C THR A 83 8.77 6.35 -15.07
N ASP A 84 7.85 5.56 -14.52
CA ASP A 84 8.16 4.38 -13.73
C ASP A 84 8.49 3.19 -14.64
N MET A 85 9.70 2.63 -14.49
CA MET A 85 10.15 1.48 -15.29
C MET A 85 9.60 0.17 -14.73
N ARG A 86 8.27 0.03 -14.74
CA ARG A 86 7.54 -1.17 -14.29
C ARG A 86 6.37 -1.54 -15.18
N GLU A 87 6.10 -2.84 -15.22
CA GLU A 87 4.89 -3.47 -15.74
C GLU A 87 4.14 -4.08 -14.55
N GLN A 88 2.80 -3.96 -14.48
CA GLN A 88 2.07 -4.46 -13.31
C GLN A 88 0.66 -4.97 -13.58
N PHE A 89 0.16 -5.78 -12.66
CA PHE A 89 -1.25 -6.13 -12.53
C PHE A 89 -1.75 -5.71 -11.14
N ASP A 90 -2.86 -5.00 -11.09
CA ASP A 90 -3.54 -4.57 -9.87
C ASP A 90 -4.80 -5.43 -9.65
N PHE A 91 -4.99 -5.91 -8.42
CA PHE A 91 -6.15 -6.68 -7.99
C PHE A 91 -6.72 -6.08 -6.70
N GLY A 92 -7.98 -6.39 -6.42
CA GLY A 92 -8.66 -6.02 -5.18
C GLY A 92 -9.28 -7.23 -4.48
N THR A 93 -9.58 -7.08 -3.19
CA THR A 93 -10.39 -8.06 -2.46
C THR A 93 -11.72 -8.28 -3.18
N VAL A 94 -12.18 -9.52 -3.16
CA VAL A 94 -13.48 -9.91 -3.70
C VAL A 94 -14.57 -9.14 -2.99
N THR A 95 -15.39 -8.42 -3.74
CA THR A 95 -16.57 -7.75 -3.22
C THR A 95 -17.74 -8.02 -4.15
N GLU A 96 -18.86 -8.47 -3.58
CA GLU A 96 -20.13 -8.59 -4.29
C GLU A 96 -20.89 -7.25 -4.34
N ASN A 97 -20.39 -6.25 -3.61
CA ASN A 97 -20.99 -4.92 -3.55
C ASN A 97 -20.61 -4.10 -4.77
N MET A 98 -21.25 -4.39 -5.90
CA MET A 98 -21.17 -3.57 -7.09
C MET A 98 -21.79 -2.20 -6.82
N TRP A 99 -21.06 -1.15 -7.19
CA TRP A 99 -21.58 0.21 -7.20
C TRP A 99 -22.89 0.31 -7.99
N LYS A 100 -23.84 1.08 -7.48
CA LYS A 100 -25.14 1.36 -8.12
C LYS A 100 -25.33 2.85 -8.32
N GLU A 101 -26.06 3.20 -9.38
CA GLU A 101 -26.44 4.58 -9.67
C GLU A 101 -27.06 5.25 -8.42
N GLY A 102 -26.64 6.48 -8.14
CA GLY A 102 -27.03 7.22 -6.94
C GLY A 102 -26.14 7.00 -5.71
N GLN A 103 -25.24 6.01 -5.70
CA GLN A 103 -24.20 5.90 -4.67
C GLN A 103 -23.04 6.88 -4.93
N PRO A 104 -22.28 7.30 -3.90
CA PRO A 104 -21.10 8.14 -4.08
C PRO A 104 -20.12 7.54 -5.10
N GLN A 105 -19.54 8.37 -5.97
CA GLN A 105 -18.67 7.91 -7.06
C GLN A 105 -17.44 7.13 -6.55
N TRP A 106 -16.95 7.43 -5.35
CA TRP A 106 -15.79 6.74 -4.78
C TRP A 106 -16.07 5.28 -4.41
N HIS A 107 -17.33 4.87 -4.21
CA HIS A 107 -17.69 3.45 -4.05
C HIS A 107 -17.35 2.64 -5.29
N ARG A 108 -17.31 3.25 -6.47
CA ARG A 108 -16.99 2.57 -7.73
C ARG A 108 -15.52 2.16 -7.83
N MET A 109 -14.66 2.64 -6.92
CA MET A 109 -13.34 2.08 -6.71
C MET A 109 -13.39 0.66 -6.13
N GLU A 110 -14.52 0.22 -5.60
CA GLU A 110 -14.74 -1.15 -5.14
C GLU A 110 -15.42 -1.95 -6.24
N GLY A 111 -14.68 -2.87 -6.85
CA GLY A 111 -15.19 -3.64 -7.97
C GLY A 111 -14.38 -4.90 -8.23
N PRO A 112 -14.89 -5.78 -9.11
CA PRO A 112 -14.29 -7.08 -9.39
C PRO A 112 -12.95 -6.90 -10.09
N SER A 113 -12.04 -7.83 -9.81
CA SER A 113 -10.80 -7.95 -10.58
C SER A 113 -11.00 -8.94 -11.71
N GLU A 114 -10.58 -8.54 -12.91
CA GLU A 114 -10.45 -9.43 -14.06
C GLU A 114 -9.08 -10.08 -14.03
N PHE A 115 -9.04 -11.40 -14.21
CA PHE A 115 -7.80 -12.18 -14.16
C PHE A 115 -7.33 -12.53 -15.58
N PRO A 116 -6.03 -12.38 -15.88
CA PRO A 116 -5.49 -12.82 -17.15
C PRO A 116 -5.64 -14.34 -17.29
N ASP A 117 -5.83 -14.81 -18.53
CA ASP A 117 -5.94 -16.23 -18.87
C ASP A 117 -4.59 -16.97 -18.65
N TYR A 118 -4.33 -17.29 -17.38
CA TYR A 118 -3.18 -18.03 -16.89
C TYR A 118 -3.64 -19.10 -15.89
N PRO A 119 -3.27 -20.39 -16.08
CA PRO A 119 -3.76 -21.48 -15.25
C PRO A 119 -3.55 -21.25 -13.75
N GLY A 120 -4.62 -21.35 -12.97
CA GLY A 120 -4.59 -21.25 -11.51
C GLY A 120 -4.34 -19.83 -10.95
N CYS A 121 -4.17 -18.81 -11.80
CA CYS A 121 -3.88 -17.44 -11.38
C CYS A 121 -4.92 -16.89 -10.42
N GLU A 122 -6.20 -16.95 -10.81
CA GLU A 122 -7.29 -16.44 -9.99
C GLU A 122 -7.37 -17.10 -8.61
N ALA A 123 -7.37 -18.43 -8.57
CA ALA A 123 -7.45 -19.17 -7.30
C ALA A 123 -6.26 -18.86 -6.38
N LEU A 124 -5.05 -18.77 -6.94
CA LEU A 124 -3.84 -18.46 -6.18
C LEU A 124 -3.86 -17.03 -5.62
N LEU A 125 -4.27 -16.04 -6.42
CA LEU A 125 -4.32 -14.64 -5.98
C LEU A 125 -5.45 -14.39 -4.98
N ARG A 126 -6.60 -15.04 -5.13
CA ARG A 126 -7.68 -15.02 -4.12
C ARG A 126 -7.20 -15.59 -2.79
N ARG A 127 -6.46 -16.71 -2.82
CA ARG A 127 -5.84 -17.29 -1.63
C ARG A 127 -4.83 -16.33 -0.99
N TYR A 128 -3.94 -15.73 -1.79
CA TYR A 128 -2.95 -14.77 -1.31
C TYR A 128 -3.63 -13.57 -0.63
N LEU A 129 -4.67 -12.99 -1.26
CA LEU A 129 -5.44 -11.89 -0.67
C LEU A 129 -6.09 -12.29 0.66
N SER A 130 -6.66 -13.49 0.76
CA SER A 130 -7.25 -13.98 2.01
C SER A 130 -6.21 -14.13 3.12
N GLU A 131 -5.10 -14.82 2.85
CA GLU A 131 -4.03 -15.03 3.84
C GLU A 131 -3.39 -13.70 4.29
N MET A 132 -3.25 -12.73 3.38
CA MET A 132 -2.76 -11.39 3.72
C MET A 132 -3.80 -10.54 4.46
N THR A 133 -5.09 -10.76 4.24
CA THR A 133 -6.17 -10.12 5.01
C THR A 133 -6.03 -10.50 6.48
N ASP A 134 -5.94 -11.81 6.76
CA ASP A 134 -5.80 -12.33 8.12
C ASP A 134 -4.53 -11.81 8.79
N LEU A 135 -3.39 -11.91 8.09
CA LEU A 135 -2.11 -11.42 8.58
C LEU A 135 -2.14 -9.92 8.91
N SER A 136 -2.69 -9.11 8.01
CA SER A 136 -2.72 -7.65 8.17
C SER A 136 -3.64 -7.21 9.32
N ASN A 137 -4.73 -7.94 9.55
CA ASN A 137 -5.63 -7.68 10.67
C ASN A 137 -5.01 -8.06 12.01
N GLU A 138 -4.32 -9.20 12.07
CA GLU A 138 -3.55 -9.60 13.26
C GLU A 138 -2.45 -8.58 13.57
N PHE A 139 -1.69 -8.18 12.55
CA PHE A 139 -0.64 -7.17 12.66
C PHE A 139 -1.18 -5.85 13.21
N LEU A 140 -2.34 -5.38 12.75
CA LEU A 140 -2.96 -4.16 13.22
C LEU A 140 -3.25 -4.20 14.74
N GLY A 141 -3.58 -5.38 15.27
CA GLY A 141 -3.76 -5.57 16.71
C GLY A 141 -2.46 -5.43 17.50
N TYR A 142 -1.36 -6.01 16.99
CA TYR A 142 -0.05 -5.83 17.59
C TYR A 142 0.44 -4.38 17.55
N VAL A 143 0.09 -3.63 16.50
CA VAL A 143 0.36 -2.18 16.46
C VAL A 143 -0.36 -1.46 17.59
N GLY A 144 -1.65 -1.74 17.82
CA GLY A 144 -2.40 -1.21 18.96
C GLY A 144 -1.67 -1.47 20.29
N GLU A 145 -1.27 -2.72 20.53
CA GLU A 145 -0.56 -3.10 21.75
C GLU A 145 0.81 -2.44 21.89
N SER A 146 1.59 -2.33 20.81
CA SER A 146 2.89 -1.65 20.80
C SER A 146 2.80 -0.17 21.18
N LEU A 147 1.65 0.45 20.90
CA LEU A 147 1.35 1.83 21.28
C LEU A 147 0.78 1.93 22.71
N SER A 148 0.76 0.82 23.45
CA SER A 148 0.11 0.69 24.77
C SER A 148 -1.40 1.01 24.73
N LEU A 149 -2.05 0.68 23.62
CA LEU A 149 -3.50 0.81 23.41
C LEU A 149 -4.16 -0.59 23.38
N PRO A 150 -5.49 -0.67 23.52
CA PRO A 150 -6.22 -1.91 23.26
C PRO A 150 -5.92 -2.46 21.86
N SER A 151 -5.85 -3.79 21.73
CA SER A 151 -5.54 -4.46 20.45
C SER A 151 -6.60 -4.22 19.36
N ASP A 152 -7.81 -3.83 19.75
CA ASP A 152 -8.94 -3.54 18.85
C ASP A 152 -9.12 -2.04 18.56
N VAL A 153 -8.22 -1.16 19.06
CA VAL A 153 -8.38 0.30 18.95
C VAL A 153 -8.53 0.78 17.50
N PHE A 154 -7.95 0.05 16.54
CA PHE A 154 -7.99 0.40 15.13
C PHE A 154 -9.07 -0.33 14.31
N ASP A 155 -9.83 -1.23 14.93
CA ASP A 155 -10.86 -2.01 14.26
C ASP A 155 -11.91 -1.17 13.52
N PRO A 156 -12.39 -0.03 14.06
CA PRO A 156 -13.36 0.83 13.38
C PRO A 156 -12.86 1.43 12.06
N PHE A 157 -11.54 1.45 11.82
CA PHE A 157 -10.94 2.01 10.61
C PHE A 157 -10.65 0.96 9.54
N LYS A 158 -10.83 -0.33 9.85
CA LYS A 158 -10.63 -1.43 8.88
C LYS A 158 -11.63 -1.31 7.73
N HIS A 159 -11.23 -1.82 6.58
CA HIS A 159 -12.11 -1.95 5.42
C HIS A 159 -11.94 -3.31 4.75
N ILE A 160 -12.99 -3.80 4.10
CA ILE A 160 -12.96 -5.08 3.40
C ILE A 160 -12.13 -5.03 2.11
N MET A 161 -12.09 -3.87 1.44
CA MET A 161 -11.34 -3.74 0.19
C MET A 161 -9.86 -3.51 0.48
N HIS A 162 -9.04 -4.51 0.17
CA HIS A 162 -7.59 -4.43 0.11
C HIS A 162 -7.13 -4.43 -1.35
N ARG A 163 -5.90 -4.02 -1.61
CA ARG A 163 -5.30 -4.06 -2.96
C ARG A 163 -4.07 -4.95 -2.98
N LEU A 164 -3.83 -5.57 -4.12
CA LEU A 164 -2.65 -6.36 -4.40
C LEU A 164 -2.07 -5.88 -5.73
N LYS A 165 -0.75 -5.74 -5.80
CA LYS A 165 -0.07 -5.62 -7.09
C LYS A 165 0.87 -6.79 -7.30
N LEU A 166 0.99 -7.20 -8.55
CA LEU A 166 2.11 -7.98 -9.05
C LEU A 166 2.92 -7.05 -9.93
N VAL A 167 4.19 -6.84 -9.61
CA VAL A 167 5.02 -5.84 -10.30
C VAL A 167 6.27 -6.49 -10.85
N LYS A 168 6.59 -6.17 -12.10
CA LYS A 168 7.80 -6.57 -12.81
C LYS A 168 8.60 -5.32 -13.20
N TYR A 169 9.87 -5.32 -12.83
CA TYR A 169 10.84 -4.31 -13.21
C TYR A 169 11.86 -4.96 -14.15
N PRO A 170 11.90 -4.57 -15.44
CA PRO A 170 12.91 -5.08 -16.36
C PRO A 170 14.30 -4.56 -15.99
N GLN A 171 15.33 -5.24 -16.47
CA GLN A 171 16.69 -4.75 -16.41
C GLN A 171 16.80 -3.39 -17.12
N CYS A 172 17.39 -2.40 -16.45
CA CYS A 172 17.57 -1.04 -16.93
C CYS A 172 19.04 -0.58 -16.78
N PRO A 173 19.47 0.45 -17.54
CA PRO A 173 20.78 1.07 -17.32
C PRO A 173 20.95 1.61 -15.89
N PRO A 174 22.18 1.64 -15.35
CA PRO A 174 22.46 2.27 -14.06
C PRO A 174 21.90 3.69 -13.95
N GLY A 175 21.32 4.03 -12.79
CA GLY A 175 20.68 5.32 -12.53
C GLY A 175 19.20 5.41 -12.96
N SER A 176 18.65 4.35 -13.56
CA SER A 176 17.22 4.30 -13.89
C SER A 176 16.34 4.18 -12.64
N VAL A 177 15.22 4.89 -12.65
CA VAL A 177 14.23 4.87 -11.56
C VAL A 177 13.19 3.81 -11.86
N GLY A 178 12.98 2.88 -10.93
CA GLY A 178 11.88 1.92 -11.00
C GLY A 178 10.57 2.57 -10.58
N VAL A 179 10.58 3.25 -9.43
CA VAL A 179 9.48 4.10 -8.93
C VAL A 179 10.09 5.29 -8.19
N GLY A 180 9.61 6.50 -8.47
CA GLY A 180 10.07 7.71 -7.78
C GLY A 180 9.76 7.74 -6.27
N PRO A 181 10.37 8.68 -5.51
CA PRO A 181 10.03 8.90 -4.10
C PRO A 181 8.54 9.19 -3.90
N HIS A 182 7.87 8.41 -3.04
CA HIS A 182 6.47 8.61 -2.71
C HIS A 182 6.12 8.02 -1.33
N LYS A 183 4.92 8.36 -0.84
CA LYS A 183 4.25 7.66 0.25
C LYS A 183 3.09 6.85 -0.33
N ASP A 184 2.85 5.67 0.22
CA ASP A 184 1.64 4.93 -0.10
C ASP A 184 0.41 5.70 0.39
N SER A 185 -0.62 5.69 -0.45
CA SER A 185 -1.81 6.55 -0.36
C SER A 185 -2.77 6.14 0.78
N VAL A 186 -4.07 6.00 0.50
CA VAL A 186 -5.14 5.86 1.50
C VAL A 186 -5.32 4.40 1.91
N GLY A 187 -4.49 3.94 2.83
CA GLY A 187 -4.62 2.64 3.50
C GLY A 187 -4.01 2.67 4.91
N LEU A 188 -3.93 1.51 5.53
CA LEU A 188 -3.34 1.35 6.86
C LEU A 188 -1.85 1.01 6.75
N PHE A 189 -1.55 -0.15 6.15
CA PHE A 189 -0.20 -0.67 6.00
C PHE A 189 0.01 -1.32 4.63
N THR A 190 1.23 -1.22 4.12
CA THR A 190 1.70 -1.98 2.96
C THR A 190 2.56 -3.15 3.45
N PHE A 191 2.31 -4.34 2.92
CA PHE A 191 3.08 -5.56 3.15
C PHE A 191 3.72 -5.96 1.83
N LEU A 192 5.03 -5.77 1.71
CA LEU A 192 5.78 -5.97 0.49
C LEU A 192 6.55 -7.29 0.55
N SER A 193 6.23 -8.21 -0.36
CA SER A 193 7.11 -9.32 -0.69
C SER A 193 8.06 -8.92 -1.82
N GLN A 194 9.31 -9.38 -1.74
CA GLN A 194 10.36 -9.12 -2.72
C GLN A 194 11.03 -10.42 -3.14
N ASP A 195 11.50 -10.48 -4.39
CA ASP A 195 12.48 -11.49 -4.78
C ASP A 195 13.87 -11.14 -4.25
N THR A 196 14.89 -11.90 -4.66
CA THR A 196 16.27 -11.73 -4.21
C THR A 196 17.02 -10.56 -4.86
N VAL A 197 16.40 -9.78 -5.76
CA VAL A 197 17.12 -8.75 -6.54
C VAL A 197 17.31 -7.45 -5.76
N GLY A 198 16.39 -7.12 -4.85
CA GLY A 198 16.46 -5.90 -4.03
C GLY A 198 16.09 -4.62 -4.79
N GLY A 199 16.56 -3.45 -4.34
CA GLY A 199 16.34 -2.16 -5.00
C GLY A 199 15.28 -1.25 -4.37
N LEU A 200 14.58 -1.68 -3.31
CA LEU A 200 13.77 -0.77 -2.51
C LEU A 200 14.67 0.05 -1.59
N GLN A 201 14.42 1.35 -1.53
CA GLN A 201 15.02 2.26 -0.57
C GLN A 201 13.95 3.00 0.23
N VAL A 202 14.21 3.20 1.52
CA VAL A 202 13.32 3.87 2.46
C VAL A 202 13.99 5.13 3.00
N LEU A 203 13.26 6.24 3.09
CA LEU A 203 13.79 7.48 3.64
C LEU A 203 13.73 7.46 5.17
N SER A 204 14.87 7.61 5.82
CA SER A 204 15.00 7.65 7.27
C SER A 204 14.51 8.97 7.85
N LYS A 205 14.35 9.02 9.19
CA LYS A 205 14.03 10.26 9.91
C LYS A 205 15.14 11.32 9.82
N ASP A 206 16.36 10.90 9.52
CA ASP A 206 17.53 11.76 9.36
C ASP A 206 17.64 12.29 7.91
N GLY A 207 16.72 11.92 7.02
CA GLY A 207 16.71 12.36 5.62
C GLY A 207 17.56 11.50 4.69
N GLU A 208 18.05 10.35 5.18
CA GLU A 208 18.95 9.46 4.44
C GLU A 208 18.20 8.29 3.81
N TRP A 209 18.59 7.89 2.61
CA TRP A 209 18.04 6.70 1.95
C TRP A 209 18.70 5.43 2.50
N ILE A 210 17.90 4.54 3.07
CA ILE A 210 18.31 3.25 3.60
C ILE A 210 17.89 2.14 2.62
N GLU A 211 18.82 1.24 2.29
CA GLU A 211 18.52 0.04 1.52
C GLU A 211 17.63 -0.92 2.30
N ALA A 212 16.67 -1.52 1.62
CA ALA A 212 15.83 -2.58 2.16
C ALA A 212 16.16 -3.90 1.44
N PRO A 213 17.26 -4.58 1.83
CA PRO A 213 17.67 -5.81 1.17
C PRO A 213 16.61 -6.91 1.40
N PRO A 214 16.39 -7.81 0.42
CA PRO A 214 15.47 -8.92 0.59
C PRO A 214 15.93 -9.87 1.71
N ILE A 215 15.00 -10.24 2.58
CA ILE A 215 15.22 -11.27 3.60
C ILE A 215 14.23 -12.40 3.33
N ASP A 216 14.73 -13.61 3.15
CA ASP A 216 13.88 -14.78 2.89
C ASP A 216 12.89 -15.01 4.04
N GLY A 217 11.64 -15.32 3.70
CA GLY A 217 10.57 -15.48 4.69
C GLY A 217 10.04 -14.19 5.34
N SER A 218 10.41 -12.99 4.84
CA SER A 218 10.00 -11.70 5.43
C SER A 218 9.12 -10.82 4.53
N PHE A 219 8.20 -10.06 5.12
CA PHE A 219 7.63 -8.90 4.43
C PHE A 219 8.33 -7.64 4.92
N ILE A 220 8.51 -6.68 4.02
CA ILE A 220 8.75 -5.30 4.42
C ILE A 220 7.39 -4.66 4.68
N ILE A 221 7.19 -4.13 5.89
CA ILE A 221 5.93 -3.48 6.27
C ILE A 221 6.17 -1.98 6.43
N ASN A 222 5.39 -1.17 5.73
CA ASN A 222 5.45 0.29 5.84
C ASN A 222 4.09 0.92 6.11
N VAL A 223 4.11 2.05 6.82
CA VAL A 223 2.92 2.81 7.19
C VAL A 223 2.45 3.62 5.99
N GLN A 224 1.13 3.64 5.75
CA GLN A 224 0.51 4.45 4.70
C GLN A 224 -0.08 5.75 5.25
N GLN A 225 -0.43 6.69 4.36
CA GLN A 225 -0.96 8.01 4.76
C GLN A 225 -2.28 7.95 5.52
N GLY A 226 -3.11 6.94 5.28
CA GLY A 226 -4.36 6.75 6.05
C GLY A 226 -4.09 6.47 7.53
N PHE A 227 -3.11 5.62 7.85
CA PHE A 227 -2.73 5.35 9.24
C PHE A 227 -2.04 6.54 9.91
N GLU A 228 -1.21 7.27 9.17
CA GLU A 228 -0.63 8.55 9.63
C GLU A 228 -1.74 9.54 10.03
N ALA A 229 -2.82 9.63 9.23
CA ALA A 229 -3.95 10.49 9.52
C ALA A 229 -4.72 10.09 10.79
N ILE A 230 -5.05 8.81 10.98
CA ILE A 230 -5.81 8.37 12.17
C ILE A 230 -4.98 8.41 13.46
N THR A 231 -3.66 8.31 13.36
CA THR A 231 -2.74 8.35 14.52
C THR A 231 -2.23 9.75 14.82
N GLY A 232 -2.60 10.76 14.02
CA GLY A 232 -2.06 12.11 14.17
C GLY A 232 -0.54 12.13 14.07
N GLY A 233 0.05 11.41 13.10
CA GLY A 233 1.50 11.39 12.88
C GLY A 233 2.34 10.66 13.92
N VAL A 234 1.74 10.04 14.95
CA VAL A 234 2.46 9.11 15.86
C VAL A 234 3.14 7.99 15.05
N CYS A 235 2.44 7.48 14.04
CA CYS A 235 2.97 6.53 13.07
C CYS A 235 3.08 7.22 11.71
N PRO A 236 4.24 7.80 11.36
CA PRO A 236 4.40 8.56 10.13
C PRO A 236 4.40 7.63 8.90
N ALA A 237 3.76 8.07 7.83
CA ALA A 237 3.77 7.35 6.56
C ALA A 237 5.18 7.34 5.97
N THR A 238 5.58 6.19 5.45
CA THR A 238 6.97 5.96 5.05
C THR A 238 7.20 6.43 3.62
N THR A 239 8.10 7.40 3.44
CA THR A 239 8.59 7.78 2.11
C THR A 239 9.56 6.70 1.62
N HIS A 240 9.33 6.18 0.41
CA HIS A 240 10.15 5.13 -0.18
C HIS A 240 10.26 5.30 -1.70
N ARG A 241 11.23 4.63 -2.32
CA ARG A 241 11.45 4.60 -3.77
C ARG A 241 12.00 3.24 -4.23
N VAL A 242 11.97 2.98 -5.53
CA VAL A 242 12.57 1.79 -6.12
C VAL A 242 13.59 2.19 -7.17
N ILE A 243 14.82 1.71 -7.03
CA ILE A 243 15.86 1.80 -8.05
C ILE A 243 15.64 0.65 -9.05
N ALA A 244 15.64 0.94 -10.35
CA ALA A 244 15.43 -0.10 -11.35
C ALA A 244 16.63 -1.08 -11.36
N PRO A 245 16.38 -2.39 -11.52
CA PRO A 245 17.45 -3.37 -11.42
C PRO A 245 18.38 -3.27 -12.64
N THR A 246 19.69 -3.43 -12.43
CA THR A 246 20.70 -3.31 -13.49
C THR A 246 21.20 -4.65 -14.03
N SER A 247 20.95 -5.73 -13.30
CA SER A 247 21.49 -7.06 -13.57
C SER A 247 20.47 -8.04 -14.14
N THR A 248 19.25 -8.05 -13.61
CA THR A 248 18.19 -8.99 -13.99
C THR A 248 16.81 -8.39 -13.72
N THR A 249 15.75 -9.07 -14.18
CA THR A 249 14.37 -8.69 -13.89
C THR A 249 14.09 -8.87 -12.40
N ARG A 250 13.46 -7.87 -11.78
CA ARG A 250 12.97 -7.91 -10.40
C ARG A 250 11.46 -8.06 -10.37
N TYR A 251 10.96 -8.87 -9.45
CA TYR A 251 9.54 -9.01 -9.14
C TYR A 251 9.25 -8.59 -7.70
N SER A 252 8.11 -7.93 -7.50
CA SER A 252 7.61 -7.62 -6.17
C SER A 252 6.10 -7.69 -6.08
N VAL A 253 5.61 -8.05 -4.88
CA VAL A 253 4.19 -8.30 -4.62
C VAL A 253 3.75 -7.50 -3.40
N PRO A 254 3.42 -6.20 -3.54
CA PRO A 254 2.86 -5.41 -2.45
C PRO A 254 1.37 -5.67 -2.27
N PHE A 255 0.99 -5.93 -1.02
CA PHE A 255 -0.38 -5.93 -0.53
C PHE A 255 -0.64 -4.66 0.27
N PHE A 256 -1.76 -3.99 0.01
CA PHE A 256 -2.14 -2.72 0.64
C PHE A 256 -3.40 -2.96 1.47
N GLN A 257 -3.26 -2.88 2.79
CA GLN A 257 -4.37 -2.97 3.72
C GLN A 257 -5.24 -1.70 3.61
N GLY A 258 -6.51 -1.91 3.32
CA GLY A 258 -7.49 -0.84 3.14
C GLY A 258 -7.89 -0.17 4.45
N ILE A 259 -8.29 1.09 4.35
CA ILE A 259 -8.90 1.89 5.40
C ILE A 259 -10.33 2.24 5.00
N ASN A 260 -11.24 2.42 5.97
CA ASN A 260 -12.62 2.77 5.72
C ASN A 260 -12.71 4.09 4.93
N PRO A 261 -13.19 4.07 3.67
CA PRO A 261 -13.24 5.26 2.82
C PRO A 261 -14.31 6.27 3.25
N SER A 262 -15.25 5.87 4.12
CA SER A 262 -16.31 6.76 4.61
C SER A 262 -15.85 7.69 5.73
N LEU A 263 -14.62 7.53 6.23
CA LEU A 263 -14.10 8.36 7.32
C LEU A 263 -14.08 9.83 6.91
N THR A 264 -14.78 10.66 7.69
CA THR A 264 -14.82 12.10 7.49
C THR A 264 -13.60 12.78 8.11
N LEU A 265 -13.33 14.01 7.69
CA LEU A 265 -12.24 14.81 8.26
C LEU A 265 -12.37 14.96 9.78
N ASP A 266 -13.59 15.14 10.31
CA ASP A 266 -13.82 15.28 11.75
C ASP A 266 -13.57 13.96 12.50
N GLN A 267 -13.92 12.82 11.90
CA GLN A 267 -13.62 11.51 12.47
C GLN A 267 -12.10 11.26 12.51
N LEU A 268 -11.38 11.63 11.45
CA LEU A 268 -9.91 11.54 11.43
C LEU A 268 -9.28 12.43 12.50
N LYS A 269 -9.71 13.68 12.62
CA LYS A 269 -9.22 14.61 13.65
C LYS A 269 -9.51 14.11 15.06
N SER A 270 -10.71 13.57 15.29
CA SER A 270 -11.11 13.01 16.58
C SER A 270 -10.27 11.79 16.95
N ALA A 271 -10.05 10.87 16.00
CA ALA A 271 -9.18 9.72 16.17
C ALA A 271 -7.74 10.14 16.48
N ALA A 272 -7.17 11.05 15.69
CA ALA A 272 -5.83 11.58 15.88
C ALA A 272 -5.67 12.19 17.29
N ALA A 273 -6.59 13.06 17.70
CA ALA A 273 -6.57 13.66 19.03
C ALA A 273 -6.64 12.61 20.15
N HIS A 274 -7.48 11.58 19.97
CA HIS A 274 -7.61 10.48 20.94
C HIS A 274 -6.30 9.70 21.08
N ILE A 275 -5.69 9.28 19.97
CA ILE A 275 -4.45 8.50 19.96
C ILE A 275 -3.30 9.32 20.54
N VAL A 276 -3.12 10.56 20.09
CA VAL A 276 -2.07 11.47 20.58
C VAL A 276 -2.21 11.73 22.08
N SER A 277 -3.43 11.77 22.62
CA SER A 277 -3.64 11.98 24.06
C SER A 277 -3.19 10.79 24.93
N LYS A 278 -3.09 9.59 24.33
CA LYS A 278 -2.78 8.34 25.02
C LYS A 278 -1.36 7.83 24.77
N VAL A 279 -0.75 8.21 23.67
CA VAL A 279 0.61 7.76 23.31
C VAL A 279 1.64 8.81 23.76
N PRO A 280 2.60 8.45 24.64
CA PRO A 280 3.65 9.38 25.05
C PRO A 280 4.59 9.67 23.87
N VAL A 281 4.41 10.84 23.25
CA VAL A 281 5.28 11.33 22.17
C VAL A 281 6.29 12.35 22.69
N SER A 282 7.53 12.31 22.18
CA SER A 282 8.50 13.38 22.41
C SER A 282 8.01 14.69 21.79
N ASP A 283 8.46 15.83 22.31
CA ASP A 283 7.95 17.13 21.88
C ASP A 283 8.23 17.45 20.39
N ASP A 284 9.27 16.85 19.80
CA ASP A 284 9.56 16.95 18.36
C ASP A 284 8.63 16.08 17.49
N ALA A 285 8.01 15.04 18.06
CA ALA A 285 7.00 14.24 17.38
C ALA A 285 5.61 14.89 17.47
N LYS A 286 5.30 15.59 18.58
CA LYS A 286 4.07 16.39 18.73
C LYS A 286 3.96 17.53 17.71
N LYS A 287 5.09 18.13 17.30
CA LYS A 287 5.09 19.17 16.25
C LYS A 287 4.84 18.60 14.85
N ARG A 288 5.35 17.40 14.55
CA ARG A 288 5.12 16.69 13.28
C ARG A 288 3.71 16.11 13.16
N ALA A 289 3.09 15.78 14.28
CA ALA A 289 1.71 15.31 14.39
C ALA A 289 0.65 16.32 13.90
N VAL A 290 0.94 17.62 14.04
CA VAL A 290 -0.03 18.70 13.80
C VAL A 290 0.11 19.32 12.39
N ASP A 291 1.20 19.04 11.67
CA ASP A 291 1.43 19.50 10.29
C ASP A 291 1.74 18.32 9.36
N VAL A 292 0.75 17.47 9.08
CA VAL A 292 0.81 16.53 7.95
C VAL A 292 -0.10 17.04 6.84
N PRO A 293 0.43 17.79 5.85
CA PRO A 293 -0.30 18.08 4.63
C PRO A 293 -0.46 16.77 3.87
N SER A 294 -1.61 16.15 4.06
CA SER A 294 -2.08 15.07 3.22
C SER A 294 -3.23 15.62 2.39
N GLU A 295 -3.26 15.32 1.09
CA GLU A 295 -4.41 15.66 0.24
C GLU A 295 -5.73 15.12 0.85
N TYR A 296 -5.62 14.09 1.69
CA TYR A 296 -6.68 13.40 2.42
C TYR A 296 -7.23 14.15 3.65
N LEU A 297 -6.51 15.16 4.14
CA LEU A 297 -7.00 16.06 5.21
C LEU A 297 -7.52 17.40 4.65
N SER A 298 -7.59 17.53 3.32
CA SER A 298 -8.09 18.72 2.67
C SER A 298 -9.58 18.91 2.97
N PRO A 299 -10.03 20.13 3.33
CA PRO A 299 -11.45 20.44 3.51
C PRO A 299 -12.25 20.38 2.19
N LEU A 300 -11.57 20.15 1.05
CA LEU A 300 -12.20 19.96 -0.26
C LEU A 300 -12.99 18.65 -0.37
N PHE A 301 -12.76 17.69 0.53
CA PHE A 301 -13.37 16.36 0.50
C PHE A 301 -14.17 16.12 1.78
N SER A 302 -15.35 15.53 1.62
CA SER A 302 -16.24 15.16 2.73
C SER A 302 -15.76 13.91 3.47
N CYS A 303 -15.06 13.01 2.76
CA CYS A 303 -14.48 11.79 3.32
C CYS A 303 -13.20 11.35 2.58
N LEU A 304 -12.49 10.39 3.16
CA LEU A 304 -11.29 9.77 2.57
C LEU A 304 -11.53 9.21 1.16
N GLY A 305 -12.71 8.63 0.91
CA GLY A 305 -13.06 8.02 -0.37
C GLY A 305 -13.02 9.02 -1.52
N GLU A 306 -13.50 10.24 -1.32
CA GLU A 306 -13.46 11.28 -2.36
C GLU A 306 -12.03 11.74 -2.67
N ALA A 307 -11.23 11.92 -1.62
CA ALA A 307 -9.83 12.30 -1.75
C ALA A 307 -9.02 11.18 -2.44
N TYR A 308 -9.30 9.92 -2.10
CA TYR A 308 -8.70 8.76 -2.75
C TYR A 308 -9.11 8.64 -4.23
N LEU A 309 -10.40 8.85 -4.53
CA LEU A 309 -10.89 8.84 -5.92
C LEU A 309 -10.21 9.91 -6.75
N ARG A 310 -10.05 11.13 -6.21
CA ARG A 310 -9.28 12.18 -6.90
C ARG A 310 -7.88 11.69 -7.24
N ASN A 311 -7.14 11.17 -6.26
CA ASN A 311 -5.79 10.69 -6.47
C ASN A 311 -5.74 9.66 -7.61
N ARG A 312 -6.65 8.67 -7.58
CA ARG A 312 -6.73 7.63 -8.62
C ARG A 312 -7.05 8.20 -10.00
N VAL A 313 -8.03 9.09 -10.11
CA VAL A 313 -8.44 9.73 -11.38
C VAL A 313 -7.30 10.56 -12.00
N ILE A 314 -6.49 11.23 -11.18
CA ILE A 314 -5.35 12.03 -11.66
C ILE A 314 -4.15 11.16 -12.02
N SER A 315 -3.85 10.12 -11.23
CA SER A 315 -2.74 9.21 -11.50
C SER A 315 -3.00 8.25 -12.68
N HIS A 316 -4.26 7.99 -13.02
CA HIS A 316 -4.66 7.12 -14.14
C HIS A 316 -5.60 7.91 -15.08
N PRO A 317 -5.06 8.86 -15.86
CA PRO A 317 -5.87 9.77 -16.66
C PRO A 317 -6.73 9.05 -17.70
N ASP A 318 -6.28 7.91 -18.24
CA ASP A 318 -7.03 7.08 -19.18
C ASP A 318 -8.28 6.45 -18.54
N VAL A 319 -8.15 5.90 -17.33
CA VAL A 319 -9.29 5.40 -16.53
C VAL A 319 -10.21 6.56 -16.16
N GLY A 320 -9.64 7.67 -15.69
CA GLY A 320 -10.36 8.89 -15.31
C GLY A 320 -11.22 9.45 -16.44
N GLN A 321 -10.63 9.63 -17.62
CA GLN A 321 -11.34 10.14 -18.80
C GLN A 321 -12.45 9.20 -19.28
N LYS A 322 -12.22 7.88 -19.24
CA LYS A 322 -13.19 6.90 -19.72
C LYS A 322 -14.36 6.69 -18.76
N TRP A 323 -14.09 6.58 -17.47
CA TRP A 323 -15.08 6.15 -16.48
C TRP A 323 -15.61 7.28 -15.61
N TYR A 324 -14.85 8.37 -15.48
CA TYR A 324 -15.15 9.50 -14.59
C TYR A 324 -14.90 10.87 -15.29
N PRO A 325 -15.41 11.10 -16.52
CA PRO A 325 -15.01 12.25 -17.34
C PRO A 325 -15.21 13.59 -16.63
N ASP A 326 -16.36 13.79 -15.97
CA ASP A 326 -16.66 15.04 -15.25
C ASP A 326 -15.72 15.26 -14.06
N LEU A 327 -15.42 14.19 -13.32
CA LEU A 327 -14.49 14.25 -12.20
C LEU A 327 -13.05 14.47 -12.67
N TYR A 328 -12.65 13.87 -13.79
CA TYR A 328 -11.34 14.10 -14.39
C TYR A 328 -11.17 15.57 -14.73
N THR A 329 -12.13 16.17 -15.47
CA THR A 329 -12.10 17.60 -15.79
C THR A 329 -12.04 18.47 -14.52
N LYS A 330 -12.90 18.18 -13.52
CA LYS A 330 -12.91 18.90 -12.25
C LYS A 330 -11.56 18.81 -11.53
N TYR A 331 -11.03 17.60 -11.35
CA TYR A 331 -9.84 17.37 -10.56
C TYR A 331 -8.56 17.86 -11.23
N SER A 332 -8.47 17.82 -12.57
CA SER A 332 -7.32 18.34 -13.30
C SER A 332 -7.15 19.87 -13.15
N GLN A 333 -8.24 20.58 -12.84
CA GLN A 333 -8.22 22.03 -12.62
C GLN A 333 -8.16 22.39 -11.12
N GLN A 334 -8.41 21.43 -10.23
CA GLN A 334 -8.48 21.65 -8.79
C GLN A 334 -7.08 21.70 -8.18
N LYS A 335 -6.67 22.89 -7.74
CA LYS A 335 -5.47 23.07 -6.90
C LYS A 335 -5.75 22.62 -5.48
N LEU A 336 -4.85 21.79 -4.94
CA LEU A 336 -4.80 21.53 -3.51
C LEU A 336 -4.12 22.75 -2.88
N VAL A 337 -4.82 23.41 -1.95
CA VAL A 337 -4.31 24.59 -1.23
C VAL A 337 -3.39 24.14 -0.10
#